data_AF-A0A7X6A8J1-F1
#
_entry.id   AF-A0A7X6A8J1-F1
#
_cell.length_a   1.000
_cell.length_b   1.000
_cell.length_c   1.000
_cell.angle_alpha   90.00
_cell.angle_beta   90.00
_cell.angle_gamma   90.00
#
_symmetry.space_group_name_H-M   'P 1'
#
loop_
_entity.id
_entity.type
_entity.pdbx_description
1 polymer ?
#
loop_
_entity_poly.entity_id
_entity_poly.type
_entity_poly.pdbx_seq_one_letter_code
_entity_poly.pdbx_strand_id
1 'polypeptide(L)' 'AEHTTLETATDDGSAGVHGRVTVPLTRMLDGSTDGKFKLYACGPEPMLEAVGKLAVERGIACELSLEAHMAC' A
#
# COMPACT_ATOMS: atom_id res chain seq x y z
N ALA A 1 5.02 13.86 -18.70
CA ALA A 1 5.63 12.53 -18.81
C ALA A 1 4.95 11.67 -17.75
N GLU A 2 4.22 10.63 -18.16
CA GLU A 2 3.46 9.78 -17.25
C GLU A 2 4.41 8.92 -16.41
N HIS A 3 4.70 9.35 -15.18
CA HIS A 3 5.52 8.63 -14.20
C HIS A 3 4.65 7.72 -13.31
N THR A 4 3.67 7.03 -13.89
CA THR A 4 2.77 6.17 -13.13
C THR A 4 3.09 4.71 -13.41
N THR A 5 3.52 3.98 -12.38
CA THR A 5 3.69 2.53 -12.42
C THR A 5 2.49 1.88 -11.72
N LEU A 6 1.85 0.94 -12.40
CA LEU A 6 0.77 0.13 -11.84
C LEU A 6 1.30 -1.27 -11.53
N GLU A 7 1.13 -1.71 -10.28
CA GLU A 7 1.34 -3.09 -9.88
C GLU A 7 0.04 -3.67 -9.29
N THR A 8 -0.26 -4.92 -9.64
CA THR A 8 -1.41 -5.67 -9.12
C THR A 8 -0.92 -6.87 -8.32
N ALA A 9 -1.74 -7.31 -7.37
CA ALA A 9 -1.50 -8.54 -6.62
C ALA A 9 -2.81 -9.32 -6.44
N THR A 10 -2.75 -10.64 -6.53
CA THR A 10 -3.87 -11.53 -6.26
C THR A 10 -3.48 -12.65 -5.30
N ASP A 11 -4.40 -13.01 -4.42
CA ASP A 11 -4.18 -14.03 -3.39
C ASP A 11 -3.92 -15.43 -3.98
N ASP A 12 -4.36 -15.69 -5.21
CA ASP A 12 -4.21 -16.96 -5.92
C ASP A 12 -3.13 -16.94 -7.01
N GLY A 13 -2.50 -15.78 -7.23
CA GLY A 13 -1.50 -15.59 -8.29
C GLY A 13 -2.06 -15.62 -9.72
N SER A 14 -3.37 -15.57 -9.91
CA SER A 14 -4.00 -15.51 -11.24
C SER A 14 -3.59 -14.29 -12.07
N ALA A 15 -3.21 -13.17 -11.42
CA ALA A 15 -2.67 -11.99 -12.08
C ALA A 15 -1.70 -11.22 -11.19
N GLY A 16 -0.67 -10.61 -11.79
CA GLY A 16 0.29 -9.77 -11.07
C GLY A 16 1.13 -10.54 -10.06
N VAL A 17 1.42 -9.92 -8.92
CA VAL A 17 2.18 -10.52 -7.82
C VAL A 17 1.28 -11.47 -7.02
N HIS A 18 1.70 -12.71 -6.84
CA HIS A 18 0.99 -13.62 -5.94
C HIS A 18 1.12 -13.16 -4.48
N GLY A 19 0.00 -12.89 -3.84
CA GLY A 19 -0.12 -12.52 -2.43
C GLY A 19 -0.85 -11.19 -2.20
N ARG A 20 -0.65 -10.62 -1.02
CA ARG A 20 -1.28 -9.36 -0.60
C ARG A 20 -0.59 -8.15 -1.23
N VAL A 21 -1.31 -7.03 -1.32
CA VAL A 21 -0.80 -5.74 -1.83
C VAL A 21 0.47 -5.25 -1.12
N THR A 22 0.72 -5.68 0.12
CA THR A 22 1.93 -5.33 0.87
C THR A 22 3.20 -5.90 0.24
N VAL A 23 3.10 -6.97 -0.57
CA VAL A 23 4.24 -7.58 -1.25
C VAL A 23 4.84 -6.64 -2.31
N PRO A 24 4.10 -6.20 -3.35
CA PRO A 24 4.62 -5.23 -4.31
C PRO A 24 4.98 -3.89 -3.65
N LEU A 25 4.19 -3.43 -2.66
CA LEU A 25 4.49 -2.20 -1.93
C LEU A 25 5.86 -2.24 -1.25
N THR A 26 6.16 -3.32 -0.52
CA THR A 26 7.44 -3.49 0.18
C THR A 26 8.59 -3.52 -0.83
N ARG A 27 8.44 -4.25 -1.93
CA ARG A 27 9.43 -4.31 -3.01
C ARG A 27 9.72 -2.93 -3.61
N MET A 28 8.69 -2.14 -3.88
CA MET A 28 8.84 -0.77 -4.41
C MET A 28 9.56 0.15 -3.43
N LEU A 29 9.23 0.06 -2.15
CA LEU A 29 9.86 0.86 -1.10
C LEU A 29 11.34 0.47 -0.89
N ASP A 30 11.67 -0.83 -0.97
CA ASP A 30 13.04 -1.33 -0.83
C ASP A 30 13.93 -1.01 -2.03
N GLY A 31 13.34 -0.90 -3.22
CA GLY A 31 14.07 -0.65 -4.47
C GLY A 31 14.38 0.83 -4.77
N SER A 32 13.87 1.78 -3.99
CA SER A 32 14.04 3.21 -4.28
C SER A 32 15.25 3.81 -3.58
N THR A 33 16.10 4.48 -4.37
CA THR A 33 17.31 5.18 -3.91
C THR A 33 17.05 6.62 -3.49
N ASP A 34 15.93 7.20 -3.95
CA ASP A 34 15.66 8.65 -3.87
C ASP A 34 14.84 9.03 -2.62
N GLY A 35 14.30 8.01 -1.93
CA GLY A 35 14.08 8.01 -0.48
C GLY A 35 12.98 8.91 0.07
N LYS A 36 12.06 9.43 -0.76
CA LYS A 36 10.93 10.25 -0.28
C LYS A 36 9.60 9.70 -0.78
N PHE A 37 8.97 8.90 0.07
CA PHE A 37 7.63 8.38 -0.17
C PHE A 37 6.61 9.13 0.67
N LYS A 38 5.39 9.21 0.13
CA LYS A 38 4.17 9.45 0.89
C LYS A 38 3.15 8.40 0.48
N LEU A 39 2.60 7.69 1.44
CA LEU A 39 1.65 6.62 1.21
C LEU A 39 0.22 7.12 1.34
N TYR A 40 -0.63 6.65 0.44
CA TYR A 40 -2.07 6.85 0.48
C TYR A 40 -2.72 5.49 0.29
N ALA A 41 -3.66 5.11 1.13
CA ALA A 41 -4.33 3.82 1.03
C ALA A 41 -5.82 3.90 1.35
N CYS A 42 -6.59 3.09 0.62
CA CYS A 42 -8.01 2.80 0.88
C CYS A 42 -8.21 1.28 0.71
N GLY A 43 -9.15 0.70 1.46
CA GLY A 43 -9.44 -0.72 1.39
C GLY A 43 -9.89 -1.29 2.73
N PRO A 44 -9.97 -2.63 2.85
CA PRO A 44 -10.38 -3.28 4.09
C PRO A 44 -9.50 -2.89 5.28
N GLU A 45 -10.09 -2.79 6.47
CA GLU A 45 -9.39 -2.39 7.70
C GLU A 45 -8.08 -3.17 7.96
N PRO A 46 -8.02 -4.52 7.82
CA PRO A 46 -6.76 -5.25 8.00
C PRO A 46 -5.66 -4.87 6.98
N MET A 47 -6.06 -4.42 5.79
CA MET A 47 -5.13 -3.94 4.77
C MET A 47 -4.57 -2.57 5.16
N LEU A 48 -5.45 -1.66 5.64
CA LEU A 48 -5.07 -0.33 6.09
C LEU A 48 -4.14 -0.40 7.31
N GLU A 49 -4.42 -1.28 8.26
CA GLU A 49 -3.53 -1.55 9.41
C GLU A 49 -2.15 -2.01 8.96
N ALA A 50 -2.07 -2.93 8.00
CA ALA A 50 -0.80 -3.44 7.49
C ALA A 50 0.02 -2.34 6.78
N VAL A 51 -0.62 -1.50 5.97
CA VAL A 51 0.04 -0.36 5.31
C VAL A 51 0.47 0.69 6.32
N GLY A 52 -0.39 1.03 7.29
CA GLY A 52 -0.08 1.99 8.35
C GLY A 52 1.09 1.54 9.22
N LYS A 53 1.13 0.26 9.60
CA LYS A 53 2.26 -0.33 10.33
C LYS A 53 3.56 -0.24 9.53
N LEU A 54 3.52 -0.60 8.24
CA LEU A 54 4.68 -0.49 7.35
C LEU A 54 5.19 0.96 7.24
N ALA A 55 4.28 1.92 7.17
CA ALA A 55 4.62 3.33 7.12
C ALA A 55 5.31 3.81 8.39
N VAL A 56 4.79 3.43 9.57
CA VAL A 56 5.37 3.75 10.87
C VAL A 56 6.77 3.14 11.01
N GLU A 57 6.93 1.85 10.68
CA GLU A 57 8.21 1.15 10.76
C GLU A 57 9.29 1.80 9.89
N ARG A 58 8.90 2.44 8.78
CA ARG A 58 9.81 3.08 7.82
C ARG A 58 9.91 4.60 7.96
N GLY A 59 9.19 5.20 8.91
CA GLY A 59 9.14 6.66 9.06
C GLY A 59 8.56 7.40 7.85
N ILE A 60 7.61 6.77 7.13
CA ILE A 60 6.98 7.32 5.93
C ILE A 60 5.66 7.99 6.30
N ALA A 61 5.42 9.20 5.80
CA ALA A 61 4.13 9.86 5.95
C ALA A 61 3.02 9.06 5.24
N CYS A 62 1.92 8.79 5.92
CA CYS A 62 0.84 7.95 5.41
C CYS A 62 -0.54 8.51 5.76
N GLU A 63 -1.45 8.48 4.78
CA GLU A 63 -2.86 8.80 4.95
C GLU A 63 -3.70 7.56 4.63
N LEU A 64 -4.61 7.21 5.54
CA LEU A 64 -5.49 6.05 5.44
C LEU A 64 -6.94 6.52 5.33
N SER A 65 -7.64 6.08 4.29
CA SER A 65 -9.08 6.30 4.13
C SER A 65 -9.84 5.27 4.95
N LEU A 66 -10.23 5.66 6.16
CA LEU A 66 -10.93 4.78 7.09
C LEU A 66 -12.41 4.68 6.74
N GLU A 67 -12.94 3.47 6.73
CA GLU A 67 -14.37 3.21 6.59
C GLU A 67 -15.01 3.08 7.98
N ALA A 68 -16.22 3.61 8.16
CA ALA A 68 -16.98 3.47 9.39
C ALA A 68 -18.48 3.39 9.06
N HIS A 69 -19.26 2.72 9.91
CA HIS A 69 -20.71 2.78 9.81
C HIS A 69 -21.20 4.21 10.08
N MET A 70 -21.76 4.85 9.05
CA MET A 70 -22.35 6.18 9.12
C MET A 70 -23.88 6.06 9.14
N ALA A 71 -24.53 6.81 10.03
CA ALA A 71 -25.98 6.70 10.26
C ALA A 71 -26.81 7.83 9.62
N CYS A 72 -26.21 9.00 9.39
CA CYS A 72 -26.89 10.20 8.91
C CYS A 72 -27.18 10.17 7.40
#